data_AF-A0A0I9SBE8-F1
#
_entry.id   AF-A0A0I9SBE8-F1
#
_cell.length_a   1.000
_cell.length_b   1.000
_cell.length_c   1.000
_cell.angle_alpha   90.00
_cell.angle_beta   90.00
_cell.angle_gamma   90.00
#
_symmetry.space_group_name_H-M   'P 1'
#
loop_
_entity.id
_entity.type
_entity.pdbx_description
1 polymer ?
#
loop_
_entity_poly.entity_id
_entity_poly.type
_entity_poly.pdbx_seq_one_letter_code
_entity_poly.pdbx_strand_id
1 'polypeptide(L)'
;MSFETHQQKIDACRIPDNLLPLLSTEELVEICMEYPLLIDAYAYNNIVEGMQQVTSTFNGFQELFKRKDNCICLFDYLKSNDLRQENTFGLDEINLAKKTIYYALAEVLLSFDRIIQNADDDQKKHIALFSCDLIESQEQKPSVYGLSSIGASAYLAGSVIAKKKSVTRAGNVLSDFLIRKMILNNEELQELKDVYKNSINNW
;
A
#
# COMPACT_ATOMS: atom_id res chain seq x y z
N MET A 1 17.60 27.67 -2.24
CA MET A 1 16.90 27.51 -3.53
C MET A 1 15.42 27.37 -3.20
N SER A 2 14.53 28.14 -3.82
CA SER A 2 13.08 28.04 -3.62
C SER A 2 12.47 27.29 -4.81
N PHE A 3 11.51 26.40 -4.56
CA PHE A 3 10.73 25.74 -5.60
C PHE A 3 9.36 26.44 -5.70
N GLU A 4 9.08 27.05 -6.85
CA GLU A 4 7.89 27.85 -7.11
C GLU A 4 6.73 27.01 -7.67
N THR A 5 7.03 25.88 -8.31
CA THR A 5 6.02 24.99 -8.89
C THR A 5 6.14 23.57 -8.35
N HIS A 6 5.03 22.83 -8.38
CA HIS A 6 5.02 21.41 -8.03
C HIS A 6 5.96 20.60 -8.95
N GLN A 7 6.02 20.95 -10.25
CA GLN A 7 6.94 20.32 -11.20
C GLN A 7 8.41 20.50 -10.80
N GLN A 8 8.82 21.70 -10.36
CA GLN A 8 10.18 21.93 -9.87
C GLN A 8 10.52 21.07 -8.65
N LYS A 9 9.56 20.79 -7.76
CA LYS A 9 9.77 19.90 -6.62
C LYS A 9 9.95 18.44 -7.08
N ILE A 10 9.15 17.98 -8.04
CA ILE A 10 9.31 16.66 -8.66
C ILE A 10 10.70 16.56 -9.30
N ASP A 11 11.08 17.54 -10.11
CA ASP A 11 12.36 17.56 -10.83
C ASP A 11 13.55 17.52 -9.88
N ALA A 12 13.46 18.22 -8.75
CA ALA A 12 14.49 18.23 -7.71
C ALA A 12 14.66 16.87 -7.01
N CYS A 13 13.64 16.02 -7.03
CA CYS A 13 13.69 14.69 -6.41
C CYS A 13 14.15 13.59 -7.38
N ARG A 14 14.28 13.88 -8.69
CA ARG A 14 14.61 12.86 -9.69
C ARG A 14 15.96 12.20 -9.40
N ILE A 15 15.98 10.87 -9.51
CA ILE A 15 17.23 10.11 -9.44
C ILE A 15 17.94 10.22 -10.79
N PRO A 16 19.25 10.49 -10.87
CA PRO A 16 19.98 10.44 -12.13
C PRO A 16 19.83 9.08 -12.83
N ASP A 17 19.54 9.08 -14.14
CA ASP A 17 19.19 7.85 -14.89
C ASP A 17 20.32 6.80 -14.89
N ASN A 18 21.58 7.23 -14.75
CA ASN A 18 22.73 6.33 -14.65
C ASN A 18 22.86 5.65 -13.27
N LEU A 19 22.19 6.17 -12.23
CA LEU A 19 22.20 5.59 -10.89
C LEU A 19 21.04 4.61 -10.67
N LEU A 20 19.91 4.80 -11.35
CA LEU A 20 18.72 3.94 -11.23
C LEU A 20 19.01 2.43 -11.37
N PRO A 21 19.82 1.97 -12.35
CA PRO A 21 20.12 0.54 -12.51
C PRO A 21 21.12 0.00 -11.48
N LEU A 22 21.81 0.88 -10.74
CA LEU A 22 22.83 0.49 -9.75
C LEU A 22 22.23 0.21 -8.37
N LEU A 23 21.03 0.71 -8.10
CA LEU A 23 20.31 0.49 -6.85
C LEU A 23 19.78 -0.94 -6.80
N SER A 24 19.93 -1.63 -5.66
CA SER A 24 19.17 -2.85 -5.35
C SER A 24 17.66 -2.55 -5.27
N THR A 25 16.82 -3.59 -5.32
CA THR A 25 15.36 -3.38 -5.31
C THR A 25 14.88 -2.93 -3.94
N GLU A 26 15.54 -3.42 -2.90
CA GLU A 26 15.38 -3.01 -1.51
C GLU A 26 15.69 -1.51 -1.34
N GLU A 27 16.86 -1.06 -1.77
CA GLU A 27 17.24 0.37 -1.72
C GLU A 27 16.27 1.24 -2.52
N LEU A 28 15.83 0.76 -3.69
CA LEU A 28 14.87 1.51 -4.51
C LEU A 28 13.50 1.62 -3.83
N VAL A 29 13.03 0.58 -3.14
CA VAL A 29 11.80 0.63 -2.33
C VAL A 29 11.94 1.66 -1.22
N GLU A 30 13.05 1.67 -0.48
CA GLU A 30 13.31 2.66 0.58
C GLU A 30 13.27 4.08 0.03
N ILE A 31 14.01 4.36 -1.06
CA ILE A 31 14.02 5.68 -1.71
C ILE A 31 12.61 6.09 -2.18
N CYS A 32 11.84 5.15 -2.72
CA CYS A 32 10.46 5.37 -3.11
C CYS A 32 9.56 5.75 -1.92
N MET A 33 9.74 5.10 -0.76
CA MET A 33 8.96 5.37 0.45
C MET A 33 9.41 6.63 1.19
N GLU A 34 10.67 7.05 1.00
CA GLU A 34 11.21 8.33 1.49
C GLU A 34 10.93 9.51 0.55
N TYR A 35 10.29 9.27 -0.60
CA TYR A 35 9.99 10.32 -1.58
C TYR A 35 9.22 11.48 -0.93
N PRO A 36 9.75 12.72 -0.89
CA PRO A 36 9.18 13.80 -0.09
C PRO A 36 7.75 14.21 -0.49
N LEU A 37 7.35 13.95 -1.74
CA LEU A 37 6.01 14.27 -2.25
C LEU A 37 5.07 13.05 -2.25
N LEU A 38 5.45 11.96 -1.58
CA LEU A 38 4.60 10.77 -1.47
C LEU A 38 3.25 11.09 -0.81
N ILE A 39 3.28 12.01 0.16
CA ILE A 39 2.10 12.49 0.89
C ILE A 39 1.07 13.20 0.00
N ASP A 40 1.46 13.69 -1.17
CA ASP A 40 0.54 14.35 -2.12
C ASP A 40 -0.57 13.39 -2.60
N ALA A 41 -0.40 12.08 -2.42
CA ALA A 41 -1.45 11.08 -2.64
C ALA A 41 -2.72 11.37 -1.82
N TYR A 42 -2.63 12.01 -0.67
CA TYR A 42 -3.78 12.38 0.16
C TYR A 42 -4.55 13.62 -0.35
N ALA A 43 -4.05 14.31 -1.38
CA ALA A 43 -4.75 15.45 -1.99
C ALA A 43 -5.85 15.05 -2.99
N TYR A 44 -6.09 13.74 -3.17
CA TYR A 44 -7.03 13.17 -4.15
C TYR A 44 -8.27 12.58 -3.48
N ASN A 45 -9.26 12.18 -4.29
CA ASN A 45 -10.53 11.61 -3.82
C ASN A 45 -10.36 10.35 -2.97
N ASN A 46 -9.34 9.55 -3.27
CA ASN A 46 -8.91 8.42 -2.46
C ASN A 46 -7.40 8.20 -2.61
N ILE A 47 -6.80 7.57 -1.60
CA ILE A 47 -5.35 7.33 -1.53
C ILE A 47 -4.83 6.44 -2.68
N VAL A 48 -5.66 5.55 -3.21
CA VAL A 48 -5.29 4.67 -4.33
C VAL A 48 -5.11 5.50 -5.62
N GLU A 49 -6.06 6.38 -5.93
CA GLU A 49 -5.93 7.32 -7.05
C GLU A 49 -4.77 8.28 -6.87
N GLY A 50 -4.60 8.81 -5.65
CA GLY A 50 -3.47 9.68 -5.36
C GLY A 50 -2.12 8.99 -5.55
N MET A 51 -1.97 7.75 -5.09
CA MET A 51 -0.77 6.96 -5.33
C MET A 51 -0.55 6.68 -6.82
N GLN A 52 -1.60 6.46 -7.61
CA GLN A 52 -1.47 6.30 -9.06
C GLN A 52 -0.89 7.57 -9.70
N GLN A 53 -1.30 8.75 -9.24
CA GLN A 53 -0.78 10.03 -9.73
C GLN A 53 0.68 10.26 -9.29
N VAL A 54 0.96 10.13 -8.00
CA VAL A 54 2.30 10.32 -7.43
C VAL A 54 3.32 9.37 -8.07
N THR A 55 2.97 8.09 -8.20
CA THR A 55 3.88 7.10 -8.79
C THR A 55 4.14 7.32 -10.28
N SER A 56 3.26 8.04 -10.99
CA SER A 56 3.42 8.36 -12.41
C SER A 56 4.48 9.44 -12.69
N THR A 57 4.83 10.26 -11.70
CA THR A 57 5.68 11.45 -11.90
C THR A 57 7.14 11.26 -11.44
N PHE A 58 7.38 10.46 -10.40
CA PHE A 58 8.73 10.17 -9.89
C PHE A 58 9.37 8.96 -10.58
N ASN A 59 10.59 9.12 -11.09
CA ASN A 59 11.28 8.10 -11.88
C ASN A 59 11.73 6.87 -11.07
N GLY A 60 11.86 6.97 -9.74
CA GLY A 60 12.11 5.82 -8.88
C GLY A 60 11.02 4.75 -8.98
N PHE A 61 9.74 5.16 -8.94
CA PHE A 61 8.61 4.22 -9.09
C PHE A 61 8.57 3.60 -10.49
N GLN A 62 8.89 4.37 -11.52
CA GLN A 62 8.95 3.86 -12.89
C GLN A 62 10.01 2.77 -13.04
N GLU A 63 11.14 2.91 -12.37
CA GLU A 63 12.16 1.88 -12.32
C GLU A 63 11.70 0.67 -11.49
N LEU A 64 11.09 0.90 -10.32
CA LEU A 64 10.60 -0.17 -9.45
C LEU A 64 9.57 -1.07 -10.16
N PHE A 65 8.68 -0.48 -10.96
CA PHE A 65 7.68 -1.24 -11.72
C PHE A 65 8.26 -2.14 -12.81
N LYS A 66 9.52 -1.94 -13.23
CA LYS A 66 10.19 -2.82 -14.20
C LYS A 66 10.81 -4.06 -13.55
N ARG A 67 11.05 -4.03 -12.24
CA ARG A 67 11.78 -5.08 -11.52
C ARG A 67 10.88 -6.26 -11.18
N LYS A 68 11.41 -7.48 -11.26
CA LYS A 68 10.64 -8.73 -11.09
C LYS A 68 10.46 -9.14 -9.63
N ASP A 69 11.37 -8.70 -8.79
CA ASP A 69 11.43 -8.88 -7.34
C ASP A 69 10.73 -7.74 -6.57
N ASN A 70 10.14 -6.75 -7.26
CA ASN A 70 9.55 -5.57 -6.62
C ASN A 70 8.49 -5.91 -5.56
N CYS A 71 7.70 -6.96 -5.77
CA CYS A 71 6.63 -7.34 -4.86
C CYS A 71 7.18 -7.91 -3.55
N ILE A 72 8.18 -8.79 -3.61
CA ILE A 72 8.75 -9.38 -2.41
C ILE A 72 9.55 -8.34 -1.61
N CYS A 73 10.35 -7.49 -2.27
CA CYS A 73 11.09 -6.43 -1.58
C CYS A 73 10.16 -5.41 -0.91
N LEU A 74 9.05 -5.02 -1.57
CA LEU A 74 8.06 -4.12 -0.96
C LEU A 74 7.29 -4.78 0.19
N PHE A 75 7.01 -6.08 0.08
CA PHE A 75 6.39 -6.82 1.18
C PHE A 75 7.34 -6.98 2.37
N ASP A 76 8.64 -7.19 2.13
CA ASP A 76 9.67 -7.22 3.16
C ASP A 76 9.83 -5.85 3.84
N TYR A 77 9.77 -4.76 3.08
CA TYR A 77 9.71 -3.41 3.63
C TYR A 77 8.52 -3.22 4.58
N LEU A 78 7.32 -3.66 4.20
CA LEU A 78 6.13 -3.57 5.07
C LEU A 78 6.30 -4.38 6.36
N LYS A 79 6.81 -5.62 6.28
CA LYS A 79 7.07 -6.44 7.47
C LYS A 79 8.09 -5.81 8.41
N SER A 80 9.16 -5.22 7.86
CA SER A 80 10.21 -4.55 8.65
C SER A 80 9.72 -3.27 9.32
N ASN A 81 8.68 -2.63 8.78
CA ASN A 81 8.10 -1.39 9.30
C ASN A 81 6.74 -1.63 9.99
N ASP A 82 6.41 -2.87 10.33
CA ASP A 82 5.12 -3.25 10.91
C ASP A 82 4.91 -2.62 12.30
N LEU A 83 4.00 -1.64 12.35
CA LEU A 83 3.68 -0.87 13.55
C LEU A 83 3.01 -1.69 14.66
N ARG A 84 2.58 -2.92 14.40
CA ARG A 84 2.11 -3.83 15.46
C ARG A 84 3.26 -4.32 16.34
N GLN A 85 4.46 -4.41 15.78
CA GLN A 85 5.67 -4.91 16.45
C GLN A 85 6.44 -3.78 17.16
N GLU A 86 6.19 -2.52 16.79
CA GLU A 86 6.81 -1.38 17.46
C GLU A 86 6.19 -1.14 18.84
N ASN A 87 7.06 -0.88 19.82
CA ASN A 87 6.63 -0.26 21.06
C ASN A 87 6.29 1.20 20.76
N THR A 88 5.01 1.50 20.50
CA THR A 88 4.54 2.88 20.26
C THR A 88 4.70 3.76 21.49
N PHE A 89 5.06 3.18 22.64
CA PHE A 89 5.37 3.88 23.88
C PHE A 89 6.64 4.72 23.70
N GLY A 90 6.46 6.04 23.60
CA GLY A 90 7.55 7.01 23.45
C GLY A 90 7.63 7.69 22.08
N LEU A 91 6.81 7.30 21.10
CA LEU A 91 6.57 8.12 19.91
C LEU A 91 5.66 9.28 20.28
N ASP A 92 6.03 10.49 19.86
CA ASP A 92 5.07 11.59 19.86
C ASP A 92 3.96 11.33 18.81
N GLU A 93 2.81 11.99 19.01
CA GLU A 93 1.63 11.80 18.17
C GLU A 93 1.90 12.08 16.69
N ILE A 94 2.81 13.02 16.39
CA ILE A 94 3.14 13.42 15.01
C ILE A 94 3.93 12.32 14.30
N ASN A 95 4.93 11.76 14.97
CA ASN A 95 5.74 10.67 14.44
C ASN A 95 4.90 9.40 14.25
N LEU A 96 4.01 9.10 15.19
CA LEU A 96 3.08 7.98 15.04
C LEU A 96 2.13 8.19 13.84
N ALA A 97 1.53 9.37 13.71
CA ALA A 97 0.68 9.71 12.57
C ALA A 97 1.42 9.65 11.24
N LYS A 98 2.66 10.14 11.18
CA LYS A 98 3.50 10.03 9.99
C LYS A 98 3.74 8.56 9.63
N LYS A 99 4.12 7.72 10.60
CA LYS A 99 4.34 6.30 10.35
C LYS A 99 3.08 5.61 9.83
N THR A 100 1.92 5.82 10.44
CA THR A 100 0.66 5.18 9.99
C THR A 100 0.25 5.61 8.59
N ILE A 101 0.47 6.88 8.23
CA ILE A 101 0.20 7.41 6.89
C ILE A 101 1.10 6.77 5.84
N TYR A 102 2.41 6.78 6.05
CA TYR A 102 3.36 6.23 5.06
C TYR A 102 3.23 4.71 4.94
N TYR A 103 2.90 4.02 6.03
CA TYR A 103 2.59 2.60 6.00
C TYR A 103 1.38 2.29 5.11
N ALA A 104 0.29 3.06 5.24
CA ALA A 104 -0.89 2.91 4.39
C ALA A 104 -0.58 3.16 2.90
N LEU A 105 0.30 4.12 2.58
CA LEU A 105 0.74 4.37 1.20
C LEU A 105 1.57 3.20 0.65
N ALA A 106 2.40 2.57 1.48
CA ALA A 106 3.14 1.37 1.09
C ALA A 106 2.21 0.16 0.83
N GLU A 107 1.17 -0.03 1.65
CA GLU A 107 0.14 -1.05 1.42
C GLU A 107 -0.60 -0.83 0.09
N VAL A 108 -0.98 0.42 -0.19
CA VAL A 108 -1.59 0.79 -1.47
C VAL A 108 -0.64 0.55 -2.64
N LEU A 109 0.65 0.88 -2.51
CA LEU A 109 1.62 0.61 -3.56
C LEU A 109 1.72 -0.89 -3.84
N LEU A 110 1.79 -1.73 -2.80
CA LEU A 110 1.85 -3.18 -2.95
C LEU A 110 0.62 -3.76 -3.65
N SER A 111 -0.54 -3.11 -3.49
CA SER A 111 -1.79 -3.51 -4.14
C SER A 111 -1.81 -3.30 -5.65
N PHE A 112 -0.89 -2.52 -6.21
CA PHE A 112 -0.89 -2.19 -7.63
C PHE A 112 -0.63 -3.42 -8.50
N ASP A 113 -1.41 -3.56 -9.57
CA ASP A 113 -1.28 -4.67 -10.53
C ASP A 113 0.16 -4.88 -11.02
N ARG A 114 0.90 -3.79 -11.28
CA ARG A 114 2.29 -3.84 -11.76
C ARG A 114 3.27 -4.46 -10.74
N ILE A 115 2.89 -4.49 -9.47
CA ILE A 115 3.65 -5.10 -8.37
C ILE A 115 3.07 -6.48 -8.08
N ILE A 116 1.79 -6.57 -7.73
CA ILE A 116 1.15 -7.80 -7.26
C ILE A 116 1.20 -8.95 -8.29
N GLN A 117 1.25 -8.63 -9.59
CA GLN A 117 1.38 -9.64 -10.65
C GLN A 117 2.72 -10.38 -10.61
N ASN A 118 3.75 -9.79 -10.00
CA ASN A 118 5.06 -10.42 -9.87
C ASN A 118 5.13 -11.38 -8.67
N ALA A 119 4.11 -11.41 -7.80
CA ALA A 119 4.03 -12.41 -6.74
C ALA A 119 3.58 -13.77 -7.27
N ASP A 120 4.20 -14.83 -6.78
CA ASP A 120 3.69 -16.20 -6.90
C ASP A 120 2.47 -16.43 -5.98
N ASP A 121 1.89 -17.62 -6.04
CA ASP A 121 0.67 -17.94 -5.30
C ASP A 121 0.89 -18.04 -3.78
N ASP A 122 2.08 -18.43 -3.33
CA ASP A 122 2.42 -18.53 -1.91
C ASP A 122 2.66 -17.13 -1.33
N GLN A 123 3.39 -16.29 -2.06
CA GLN A 123 3.59 -14.87 -1.74
C GLN A 123 2.25 -14.13 -1.64
N LYS A 124 1.35 -14.32 -2.61
CA LYS A 124 -0.01 -13.76 -2.54
C LYS A 124 -0.77 -14.26 -1.30
N LYS A 125 -0.67 -15.54 -0.95
CA LYS A 125 -1.30 -16.06 0.29
C LYS A 125 -0.79 -15.33 1.52
N HIS A 126 0.54 -15.17 1.62
CA HIS A 126 1.16 -14.48 2.75
C HIS A 126 0.77 -13.00 2.82
N ILE A 127 0.70 -12.30 1.69
CA ILE A 127 0.25 -10.90 1.64
C ILE A 127 -1.23 -10.79 2.07
N ALA A 128 -2.09 -11.70 1.61
CA ALA A 128 -3.50 -11.72 2.00
C ALA A 128 -3.70 -11.99 3.50
N LEU A 129 -2.97 -12.97 4.06
CA LEU A 129 -2.97 -13.25 5.49
C LEU A 129 -2.48 -12.04 6.29
N PHE A 130 -1.34 -11.49 5.92
CA PHE A 130 -0.73 -10.33 6.59
C PHE A 130 -1.66 -9.11 6.60
N SER A 131 -2.31 -8.81 5.48
CA SER A 131 -3.26 -7.69 5.37
C SER A 131 -4.53 -7.93 6.18
N CYS A 132 -5.05 -9.17 6.26
CA CYS A 132 -6.17 -9.49 7.14
C CYS A 132 -5.82 -9.31 8.62
N ASP A 133 -4.64 -9.80 9.04
CA ASP A 133 -4.17 -9.64 10.42
C ASP A 133 -3.94 -8.16 10.78
N LEU A 134 -3.55 -7.32 9.81
CA LEU A 134 -3.43 -5.88 9.99
C LEU A 134 -4.78 -5.23 10.25
N ILE A 135 -5.81 -5.55 9.45
CA ILE A 135 -7.17 -5.02 9.62
C ILE A 135 -7.66 -5.30 11.05
N GLU A 136 -7.54 -6.55 11.52
CA GLU A 136 -7.96 -6.94 12.88
C GLU A 136 -7.18 -6.18 13.96
N SER A 137 -5.88 -6.00 13.77
CA SER A 137 -5.03 -5.29 14.73
C SER A 137 -5.32 -3.78 14.78
N GLN A 138 -5.66 -3.18 13.65
CA GLN A 138 -5.99 -1.76 13.54
C GLN A 138 -7.34 -1.45 14.19
N GLU A 139 -8.35 -2.31 14.01
CA GLU A 139 -9.67 -2.18 14.67
C GLU A 139 -9.57 -2.18 16.20
N GLN A 140 -8.58 -2.87 16.76
CA GLN A 140 -8.34 -2.90 18.21
C GLN A 140 -7.66 -1.63 18.75
N LYS A 141 -7.16 -0.75 17.87
CA LYS A 141 -6.40 0.46 18.23
C LYS A 141 -6.96 1.72 17.54
N PRO A 142 -8.24 2.07 17.76
CA PRO A 142 -8.90 3.18 17.06
C PRO A 142 -8.33 4.57 17.38
N SER A 143 -7.54 4.73 18.45
CA SER A 143 -6.80 5.96 18.75
C SER A 143 -5.54 6.16 17.89
N VAL A 144 -5.06 5.08 17.25
CA VAL A 144 -3.85 5.09 16.40
C VAL A 144 -4.23 5.02 14.92
N TYR A 145 -5.21 4.18 14.59
CA TYR A 145 -5.60 3.91 13.21
C TYR A 145 -6.98 4.45 12.92
N GLY A 146 -7.07 5.21 11.82
CA GLY A 146 -8.34 5.67 11.25
C GLY A 146 -8.79 4.79 10.08
N LEU A 147 -9.94 5.16 9.51
CA LEU A 147 -10.51 4.49 8.33
C LEU A 147 -9.56 4.47 7.13
N SER A 148 -8.64 5.43 6.98
CA SER A 148 -7.66 5.43 5.89
C SER A 148 -6.67 4.27 6.00
N SER A 149 -6.21 3.92 7.20
CA SER A 149 -5.28 2.80 7.41
C SER A 149 -5.99 1.46 7.17
N ILE A 150 -7.18 1.30 7.77
CA ILE A 150 -8.02 0.11 7.57
C ILE A 150 -8.40 -0.06 6.09
N GLY A 151 -8.74 1.04 5.42
CA GLY A 151 -9.03 1.05 3.99
C GLY A 151 -7.86 0.61 3.13
N ALA A 152 -6.63 1.01 3.45
CA ALA A 152 -5.43 0.58 2.74
C ALA A 152 -5.19 -0.94 2.89
N SER A 153 -5.25 -1.45 4.12
CA SER A 153 -5.08 -2.89 4.39
C SER A 153 -6.19 -3.72 3.73
N ALA A 154 -7.44 -3.25 3.79
CA ALA A 154 -8.58 -3.89 3.12
C ALA A 154 -8.41 -3.88 1.60
N TYR A 155 -7.92 -2.78 1.01
CA TYR A 155 -7.70 -2.68 -0.43
C TYR A 155 -6.60 -3.62 -0.90
N LEU A 156 -5.51 -3.75 -0.13
CA LEU A 156 -4.45 -4.72 -0.39
C LEU A 156 -4.99 -6.16 -0.37
N ALA A 157 -5.69 -6.56 0.71
CA ALA A 157 -6.30 -7.89 0.82
C ALA A 157 -7.24 -8.19 -0.35
N GLY A 158 -8.14 -7.26 -0.66
CA GLY A 158 -9.10 -7.39 -1.75
C GLY A 158 -8.42 -7.52 -3.11
N SER A 159 -7.38 -6.72 -3.38
CA SER A 159 -6.64 -6.74 -4.64
C SER A 159 -5.93 -8.08 -4.86
N VAL A 160 -5.30 -8.62 -3.83
CA VAL A 160 -4.67 -9.96 -3.88
C VAL A 160 -5.70 -11.04 -4.16
N ILE A 161 -6.81 -11.05 -3.41
CA ILE A 161 -7.86 -12.07 -3.52
C ILE A 161 -8.56 -12.04 -4.89
N ALA A 162 -8.78 -10.84 -5.43
CA ALA A 162 -9.36 -10.65 -6.76
C ALA A 162 -8.46 -11.18 -7.89
N LYS A 163 -7.14 -11.33 -7.69
CA LYS A 163 -6.26 -11.97 -8.69
C LYS A 163 -6.37 -13.49 -8.70
N LYS A 164 -6.75 -14.11 -7.58
CA LYS A 164 -6.91 -15.57 -7.46
C LYS A 164 -8.27 -16.02 -8.02
N LYS A 165 -9.34 -15.26 -7.75
CA LYS A 165 -10.68 -15.53 -8.29
C LYS A 165 -10.80 -14.87 -9.67
N SER A 166 -11.09 -15.63 -10.73
CA SER A 166 -11.67 -15.00 -11.93
C SER A 166 -12.89 -14.19 -11.45
N VAL A 167 -12.95 -12.90 -11.80
CA VAL A 167 -13.87 -11.88 -11.26
C VAL A 167 -15.36 -12.27 -11.26
N THR A 168 -15.74 -13.38 -11.89
CA THR A 168 -17.10 -13.96 -11.92
C THR A 168 -17.62 -14.53 -10.58
N ARG A 169 -16.81 -14.67 -9.52
CA ARG A 169 -17.25 -15.18 -8.19
C ARG A 169 -16.86 -14.32 -6.98
N ALA A 170 -16.26 -13.15 -7.19
CA ALA A 170 -16.14 -12.17 -6.11
C ALA A 170 -17.56 -11.63 -5.84
N GLY A 171 -18.08 -11.77 -4.61
CA GLY A 171 -19.39 -11.21 -4.26
C GLY A 171 -19.45 -9.71 -4.60
N ASN A 172 -20.65 -9.19 -4.87
CA ASN A 172 -20.86 -7.80 -5.30
C ASN A 172 -20.08 -6.79 -4.43
N VAL A 173 -20.05 -7.01 -3.11
CA VAL A 173 -19.33 -6.17 -2.14
C VAL A 173 -17.84 -5.98 -2.43
N LEU A 174 -17.10 -7.06 -2.78
CA LEU A 174 -15.66 -6.94 -3.06
C LEU A 174 -15.41 -6.17 -4.35
N SER A 175 -16.20 -6.46 -5.38
CA SER A 175 -16.07 -5.78 -6.67
C SER A 175 -16.41 -4.30 -6.54
N ASP A 176 -17.50 -3.96 -5.85
CA ASP A 176 -17.93 -2.58 -5.61
C ASP A 176 -16.90 -1.81 -4.76
N PHE A 177 -16.35 -2.46 -3.72
CA PHE A 177 -15.27 -1.92 -2.90
C PHE A 177 -14.01 -1.63 -3.73
N LEU A 178 -13.55 -2.57 -4.56
CA LEU A 178 -12.33 -2.38 -5.36
C LEU A 178 -12.49 -1.30 -6.45
N ILE A 179 -13.69 -1.14 -6.99
CA ILE A 179 -14.02 -0.04 -7.92
C ILE A 179 -13.96 1.30 -7.17
N ARG A 180 -14.56 1.37 -5.98
CA ARG A 180 -14.68 2.62 -5.21
C ARG A 180 -13.44 2.96 -4.39
N LYS A 181 -12.59 1.99 -4.08
CA LYS A 181 -11.29 2.12 -3.37
C LYS A 181 -11.41 2.70 -1.95
N MET A 182 -12.58 2.64 -1.34
CA MET A 182 -12.87 3.19 -0.02
C MET A 182 -13.88 2.29 0.71
N ILE A 183 -13.86 2.29 2.03
CA ILE A 183 -14.89 1.62 2.85
C ILE A 183 -16.02 2.62 3.14
N LEU A 184 -17.29 2.23 2.98
CA LEU A 184 -18.46 3.08 3.29
C LEU A 184 -18.78 3.13 4.77
N ASN A 185 -18.76 1.97 5.40
CA ASN A 185 -19.23 1.79 6.76
C ASN A 185 -18.68 0.48 7.35
N ASN A 186 -18.96 0.26 8.63
CA ASN A 186 -18.48 -0.92 9.34
C ASN A 186 -19.14 -2.23 8.86
N GLU A 187 -20.35 -2.17 8.30
CA GLU A 187 -21.05 -3.36 7.77
C GLU A 187 -20.33 -3.88 6.53
N GLU A 188 -20.01 -3.01 5.57
CA GLU A 188 -19.19 -3.34 4.40
C GLU A 188 -17.83 -3.90 4.81
N LEU A 189 -17.18 -3.32 5.83
CA LEU A 189 -15.91 -3.84 6.34
C LEU A 189 -16.04 -5.28 6.87
N GLN A 190 -17.09 -5.59 7.64
CA GLN A 190 -17.29 -6.97 8.12
C GLN A 190 -17.58 -7.94 6.97
N GLU A 191 -18.40 -7.55 5.99
CA GLU A 191 -18.64 -8.36 4.79
C GLU A 191 -17.35 -8.65 4.01
N LEU A 192 -16.49 -7.63 3.83
CA LEU A 192 -15.19 -7.80 3.20
C LEU A 192 -14.31 -8.77 3.98
N LYS A 193 -14.23 -8.64 5.31
CA LYS A 193 -13.47 -9.57 6.17
C LYS A 193 -13.97 -11.02 6.04
N ASP A 194 -15.28 -11.23 5.96
CA ASP A 194 -15.86 -12.56 5.72
C ASP A 194 -15.48 -13.11 4.34
N VAL A 195 -15.53 -12.27 3.30
CA VAL A 195 -15.05 -12.63 1.95
C VAL A 195 -13.58 -13.00 1.98
N TYR A 196 -12.76 -12.25 2.73
CA TYR A 196 -11.32 -12.48 2.81
C TYR A 196 -10.99 -13.79 3.51
N LYS A 197 -11.54 -13.99 4.70
CA LYS A 197 -11.39 -15.23 5.48
C LYS A 197 -11.81 -16.46 4.69
N ASN A 198 -12.97 -16.40 4.03
CA ASN A 198 -13.44 -17.50 3.19
C ASN A 198 -12.51 -17.75 1.99
N SER A 199 -11.93 -16.71 1.40
CA SER A 199 -11.01 -16.87 0.26
C SER A 199 -9.68 -17.49 0.69
N ILE A 200 -9.14 -17.06 1.83
CA ILE A 200 -7.88 -17.57 2.39
C ILE A 200 -8.00 -19.02 2.84
N ASN A 201 -9.13 -19.41 3.44
CA ASN A 201 -9.39 -20.80 3.84
C ASN A 201 -9.44 -21.77 2.65
N ASN A 202 -9.72 -21.25 1.45
CA ASN A 202 -9.82 -22.01 0.19
C ASN A 202 -8.65 -21.73 -0.76
N TRP A 203 -7.53 -21.19 -0.24
CA TRP A 203 -6.39 -20.73 -1.04
C TRP A 203 -5.59 -21.84 -1.70
#